data_AF-S6UI54-F1
#
_entry.id   AF-S6UI54-F1
#
_cell.length_a   1.000
_cell.length_b   1.000
_cell.length_c   1.000
_cell.angle_alpha   90.00
_cell.angle_beta   90.00
_cell.angle_gamma   90.00
#
_symmetry.space_group_name_H-M   'P 1'
#
loop_
_entity.id
_entity.type
_entity.pdbx_description
1 polymer ?
#
loop_
_entity_poly.entity_id
_entity_poly.type
_entity_poly.pdbx_seq_one_letter_code
_entity_poly.pdbx_strand_id
1 'polypeptide(L)'
;MPVATVSNPWYRQLWPWIIIGILACSVTLSLSMVFIAVTNPDPLVTDNYYEAGKGINRSLNREVLAQNLRLRASIHLDELTGEVALRLSGNSRPQRLEL
;
A
#
# COMPACT_ATOMS: atom_id res chain seq x y z
N MET A 1 22.72 75.03 -17.91
CA MET A 1 22.56 74.06 -16.81
C MET A 1 21.67 72.93 -17.31
N PRO A 2 22.08 71.65 -17.26
CA PRO A 2 21.22 70.56 -17.70
C PRO A 2 20.06 70.42 -16.70
N VAL A 3 18.84 70.41 -17.21
CA VAL A 3 17.62 70.19 -16.41
C VAL A 3 17.60 68.72 -16.02
N ALA A 4 17.55 68.44 -14.71
CA ALA A 4 17.37 67.09 -14.21
C ALA A 4 16.01 66.55 -14.70
N THR A 5 16.04 65.51 -15.53
CA THR A 5 14.83 64.81 -15.95
C THR A 5 14.28 64.03 -14.76
N VAL A 6 13.06 64.35 -14.34
CA VAL A 6 12.40 63.64 -13.24
C VAL A 6 12.13 62.20 -13.71
N SER A 7 12.92 61.25 -13.23
CA SER A 7 12.68 59.83 -13.52
C SER A 7 11.38 59.41 -12.85
N ASN A 8 10.38 59.00 -13.65
CA ASN A 8 9.11 58.50 -13.12
C ASN A 8 9.38 57.24 -12.28
N PRO A 9 8.91 57.17 -11.02
CA PRO A 9 9.16 56.01 -10.17
C PRO A 9 8.68 54.69 -10.77
N TRP A 10 9.52 53.65 -10.69
CA TRP A 10 9.31 52.34 -11.32
C TRP A 10 8.01 51.66 -10.89
N TYR A 11 7.58 51.82 -9.63
CA TYR A 11 6.39 51.18 -9.09
C TYR A 11 5.08 51.72 -9.68
N ARG A 12 5.11 52.86 -10.39
CA ARG A 12 3.96 53.40 -11.12
C ARG A 12 3.78 52.77 -12.50
N GLN A 13 4.77 52.00 -12.96
CA GLN A 13 4.72 51.31 -14.24
C GLN A 13 4.08 49.93 -14.06
N LEU A 14 3.26 49.49 -15.01
CA LEU A 14 2.56 48.20 -14.94
C LEU A 14 3.53 47.00 -15.12
N TRP A 15 4.54 47.15 -15.98
CA TRP A 15 5.43 46.05 -16.39
C TRP A 15 6.20 45.37 -15.24
N PRO A 16 6.80 46.10 -14.26
CA PRO A 16 7.42 45.49 -13.10
C PRO A 16 6.46 44.60 -12.29
N TRP A 17 5.20 45.01 -12.16
CA TRP A 17 4.20 44.24 -11.41
C TRP A 17 3.79 42.96 -12.14
N ILE A 18 3.77 42.95 -13.48
CA ILE A 18 3.54 41.72 -14.26
C ILE A 18 4.66 40.71 -13.99
N ILE A 19 5.93 41.17 -14.03
CA ILE A 19 7.10 40.30 -13.78
C ILE A 19 7.05 39.74 -12.36
N ILE A 20 6.82 40.60 -11.36
CA ILE A 20 6.68 40.19 -9.96
C ILE A 20 5.50 39.21 -9.81
N GLY A 21 4.37 39.47 -10.46
CA GLY A 21 3.20 38.61 -10.44
C GLY A 21 3.48 37.22 -10.98
N ILE A 22 4.19 37.11 -12.11
CA ILE A 22 4.58 35.82 -12.70
C ILE A 22 5.53 35.06 -11.76
N LEU A 23 6.55 35.74 -11.21
CA LEU A 23 7.50 35.12 -10.28
C LEU A 23 6.82 34.66 -8.98
N ALA A 24 5.98 35.50 -8.39
CA ALA A 24 5.22 35.18 -7.19
C ALA A 24 4.26 34.01 -7.44
N CYS A 25 3.56 34.02 -8.58
CA CYS A 25 2.68 32.93 -9.01
C CYS A 25 3.44 31.60 -9.14
N SER A 26 4.62 31.62 -9.78
CA SER A 26 5.46 30.42 -9.90
C SER A 26 5.83 29.85 -8.52
N VAL A 27 6.28 30.71 -7.60
CA VAL A 27 6.67 30.29 -6.24
C VAL A 27 5.48 29.73 -5.47
N THR A 28 4.31 30.38 -5.54
CA THR A 28 3.11 29.92 -4.83
C THR A 28 2.58 28.61 -5.38
N LEU A 29 2.59 28.42 -6.72
CA LEU A 29 2.20 27.16 -7.36
C LEU A 29 3.17 26.02 -7.01
N SER A 30 4.49 26.27 -7.00
CA SER A 30 5.45 25.24 -6.60
C SER A 30 5.26 24.84 -5.14
N LEU A 31 5.05 25.81 -4.24
CA LEU A 31 4.85 25.51 -2.83
C LEU A 31 3.52 24.79 -2.57
N SER A 32 2.45 25.14 -3.28
CA SER A 32 1.17 24.44 -3.18
C SER A 32 1.28 23.00 -3.68
N MET A 33 2.04 22.76 -4.76
CA MET A 33 2.29 21.41 -5.26
C MET A 33 3.04 20.56 -4.25
N VAL A 34 4.09 21.11 -3.61
CA VAL A 34 4.80 20.42 -2.51
C VAL A 34 3.87 20.16 -1.34
N PHE A 35 3.06 21.15 -0.94
CA PHE A 35 2.10 20.99 0.14
C PHE A 35 1.09 19.87 -0.14
N ILE A 36 0.54 19.82 -1.35
CA ILE A 36 -0.39 18.76 -1.77
C ILE A 36 0.30 17.40 -1.73
N ALA A 37 1.51 17.28 -2.28
CA ALA A 37 2.27 16.03 -2.31
C ALA A 37 2.58 15.48 -0.90
N VAL A 38 2.90 16.37 0.05
CA VAL A 38 3.21 15.97 1.43
C VAL A 38 1.94 15.63 2.22
N THR A 39 0.85 16.37 2.00
CA THR A 39 -0.40 16.19 2.76
C THR A 39 -1.27 15.05 2.23
N ASN A 40 -1.08 14.66 0.96
CA ASN A 40 -1.82 13.59 0.29
C ASN A 40 -0.85 12.50 -0.16
N PRO A 41 -0.19 11.78 0.77
CA PRO A 41 0.62 10.64 0.39
C PRO A 41 -0.28 9.60 -0.30
N ASP A 42 0.23 9.00 -1.38
CA ASP A 42 -0.42 7.84 -1.97
C ASP A 42 -0.60 6.78 -0.87
N PRO A 43 -1.78 6.13 -0.78
CA PRO A 43 -1.92 5.00 0.11
C PRO A 43 -0.91 3.96 -0.31
N LEU A 44 0.07 3.67 0.55
CA LEU A 44 1.01 2.59 0.32
C LEU A 44 0.17 1.34 0.04
N VAL A 45 0.42 0.68 -1.11
CA VAL A 45 0.02 -0.71 -1.30
C VAL A 45 0.61 -1.43 -0.10
N THR A 46 -0.27 -1.80 0.83
CA THR A 46 0.01 -2.33 2.16
C THR A 46 1.35 -3.07 2.19
N ASP A 47 2.23 -2.77 3.16
CA ASP A 47 3.49 -3.51 3.38
C ASP A 47 3.26 -5.05 3.40
N ASN A 48 2.05 -5.43 3.80
CA ASN A 48 1.56 -6.80 3.78
C ASN A 48 1.27 -7.37 2.39
N TYR A 49 1.46 -6.70 1.25
CA TYR A 49 1.29 -7.37 -0.05
C TYR A 49 2.39 -8.42 -0.25
N TYR A 50 3.61 -8.10 0.17
CA TYR A 50 4.71 -9.06 0.17
C TYR A 50 4.52 -10.15 1.25
N GLU A 51 4.06 -9.77 2.45
CA GLU A 51 3.71 -10.75 3.50
C GLU A 51 2.52 -11.64 3.12
N ALA A 52 1.52 -11.08 2.43
CA ALA A 52 0.35 -11.81 1.93
C ALA A 52 0.78 -12.78 0.83
N GLY A 53 1.65 -12.35 -0.09
CA GLY A 53 2.25 -13.23 -1.09
C GLY A 53 3.06 -14.38 -0.47
N LYS A 54 3.82 -14.12 0.60
CA LYS A 54 4.52 -15.16 1.38
C LYS A 54 3.54 -16.10 2.10
N GLY A 55 2.44 -15.57 2.62
CA GLY A 55 1.35 -16.36 3.22
C GLY A 55 0.75 -17.35 2.23
N ILE A 56 0.44 -16.88 1.02
CA ILE A 56 -0.11 -17.70 -0.09
C ILE A 56 0.89 -18.78 -0.53
N ASN A 57 2.17 -18.44 -0.66
CA ASN A 57 3.19 -19.45 -1.00
C ASN A 57 3.35 -20.51 0.10
N ARG A 58 3.23 -20.10 1.38
CA ARG A 58 3.30 -21.02 2.51
C ARG A 58 2.09 -21.95 2.57
N SER A 59 0.88 -21.47 2.27
CA SER A 59 -0.32 -22.33 2.20
C SER A 59 -0.23 -23.29 1.01
N LEU A 60 0.15 -22.81 -0.17
CA LEU A 60 0.28 -23.65 -1.36
C LEU A 60 1.31 -24.77 -1.18
N ASN A 61 2.48 -24.47 -0.60
CA ASN A 61 3.48 -25.49 -0.29
C ASN A 61 2.97 -26.55 0.70
N ARG A 62 2.14 -26.16 1.68
CA ARG A 62 1.52 -27.11 2.61
C ARG A 62 0.48 -27.99 1.93
N GLU A 63 -0.32 -27.43 1.03
CA GLU A 63 -1.30 -28.19 0.24
C GLU A 63 -0.60 -29.19 -0.69
N VAL A 64 0.43 -28.76 -1.42
CA VAL A 64 1.24 -29.64 -2.27
C VAL A 64 1.90 -30.75 -1.45
N LEU A 65 2.47 -30.42 -0.29
CA LEU A 65 3.04 -31.42 0.62
C LEU A 65 1.97 -32.42 1.10
N ALA A 66 0.77 -31.95 1.47
CA ALA A 66 -0.34 -32.81 1.87
C ALA A 66 -0.78 -33.76 0.75
N GLN A 67 -0.82 -33.28 -0.50
CA GLN A 67 -1.10 -34.10 -1.69
C GLN A 67 -0.01 -35.16 -1.90
N ASN A 68 1.27 -34.78 -1.85
CA ASN A 68 2.40 -35.69 -1.98
C ASN A 68 2.39 -36.78 -0.90
N LEU A 69 2.01 -36.41 0.32
CA LEU A 69 1.85 -37.32 1.45
C LEU A 69 0.53 -38.11 1.41
N ARG A 70 -0.32 -37.90 0.40
CA ARG A 70 -1.64 -38.55 0.25
C ARG A 70 -2.50 -38.43 1.51
N LEU A 71 -2.46 -37.26 2.17
CA LEU A 71 -3.24 -37.01 3.37
C LEU A 71 -4.73 -36.97 3.02
N ARG A 72 -5.54 -37.77 3.72
CA ARG A 72 -7.00 -37.81 3.61
C ARG A 72 -7.64 -37.88 4.99
N ALA A 73 -8.77 -37.19 5.15
CA ALA A 73 -9.61 -37.23 6.33
C ALA A 73 -11.03 -37.65 5.92
N SER A 74 -11.61 -38.60 6.65
CA SER A 74 -13.03 -38.95 6.52
C SER A 74 -13.69 -38.80 7.89
N ILE A 75 -14.83 -38.10 7.92
CA ILE A 75 -15.62 -37.88 9.12
C ILE A 75 -16.87 -38.74 9.03
N HIS A 76 -17.21 -39.40 10.13
CA HIS A 76 -18.47 -40.09 10.31
C HIS A 76 -19.17 -39.51 11.52
N LEU A 77 -20.42 -39.07 11.36
CA LEU A 77 -21.27 -38.62 12.46
C LEU A 77 -22.34 -39.69 12.70
N ASP A 78 -22.45 -40.11 13.96
CA ASP A 78 -23.55 -40.94 14.43
C ASP A 78 -24.67 -40.02 14.97
N GLU A 79 -25.79 -39.97 14.25
CA GLU A 79 -26.93 -39.11 14.59
C GLU A 79 -27.69 -39.58 15.84
N LEU A 80 -27.54 -40.85 16.23
CA LEU A 80 -28.26 -41.42 17.38
C LEU A 80 -27.53 -41.15 18.70
N THR A 81 -26.20 -41.30 18.69
CA THR A 81 -25.36 -41.11 19.88
C THR A 81 -24.74 -39.72 19.96
N GLY A 82 -24.69 -39.00 18.83
CA GLY A 82 -24.00 -37.71 18.71
C GLY A 82 -22.49 -37.85 18.59
N GLU A 83 -21.96 -39.07 18.41
CA GLU A 83 -20.53 -39.30 18.29
C GLU A 83 -19.98 -38.87 16.92
N VAL A 84 -18.77 -38.29 16.93
CA VAL A 84 -18.04 -37.91 15.71
C VAL A 84 -16.75 -38.69 15.63
N ALA A 85 -16.65 -39.57 14.63
CA ALA A 85 -15.44 -40.34 14.36
C ALA A 85 -14.67 -39.71 13.17
N LEU A 86 -13.44 -39.27 13.43
CA LEU A 86 -12.51 -38.80 12.41
C LEU A 86 -11.49 -39.90 12.10
N ARG A 87 -11.37 -40.28 10.83
CA ARG A 87 -10.32 -41.20 10.36
C ARG A 87 -9.36 -40.46 9.43
N LEU A 88 -8.10 -40.40 9.84
CA LEU A 88 -7.00 -39.82 9.08
C LEU A 88 -6.18 -40.92 8.41
N SER A 89 -5.75 -40.70 7.16
CA SER A 89 -4.86 -41.61 6.43
C SER A 89 -3.85 -40.82 5.60
N GLY A 90 -2.71 -41.45 5.31
CA GLY A 90 -1.62 -40.85 4.53
C GLY A 90 -0.24 -41.24 5.04
N ASN A 91 0.79 -40.66 4.43
CA ASN A 91 2.18 -41.05 4.58
C ASN A 91 2.98 -40.17 5.56
N SER A 92 2.35 -39.31 6.37
CA SER A 92 3.08 -38.40 7.29
C SER A 92 3.41 -38.98 8.66
N ARG A 93 2.75 -40.07 9.10
CA ARG A 93 2.92 -40.77 10.40
C ARG A 93 3.40 -39.84 11.54
N PRO A 94 2.61 -38.81 11.92
CA PRO A 94 3.05 -37.81 12.88
C PRO A 94 3.16 -38.41 14.29
N GLN A 95 4.16 -37.97 15.05
CA GLN A 95 4.37 -38.42 16.44
C GLN A 95 3.32 -37.88 17.41
N ARG A 96 2.69 -36.74 17.09
CA ARG A 96 1.65 -36.09 17.88
C ARG A 96 0.60 -35.50 16.93
N LEU A 97 -0.68 -35.71 17.26
CA LEU A 97 -1.81 -35.02 16.65
C LEU A 97 -2.20 -33.87 17.58
N GLU A 98 -2.17 -32.64 17.05
CA GLU A 98 -2.70 -31.45 17.71
C GLU A 98 -4.13 -31.25 17.17
N LEU A 99 -5.10 -31.11 18.08
CA LEU A 99 -6.52 -30.89 17.78
C LEU A 99 -6.86 -29.41 17.89
#